data_AF-B0MWU3-F1
#
_entry.id   AF-B0MWU3-F1
#
_cell.length_a   1.000
_cell.length_b   1.000
_cell.length_c   1.000
_cell.angle_alpha   90.00
_cell.angle_beta   90.00
_cell.angle_gamma   90.00
#
_symmetry.space_group_name_H-M   'P 1'
#
loop_
_entity.id
_entity.type
_entity.pdbx_description
1 polymer ?
#
loop_
_entity_poly.entity_id
_entity_poly.type
_entity_poly.pdbx_seq_one_letter_code
_entity_poly.pdbx_strand_id
1 'polypeptide(L)' 'MKTRIEIYEIDRPQNIVASGSWNRQLSTAEIRKETKYMMRYSDSKKFASRVITDRD' A
#
# COMPACT_ATOMS: atom_id res chain seq x y z
N MET A 1 -12.42 2.03 -11.74
CA MET A 1 -10.95 2.15 -11.57
C MET A 1 -10.60 2.65 -10.18
N LYS A 2 -10.05 1.78 -9.34
CA LYS A 2 -9.78 2.03 -7.92
C LYS A 2 -8.32 1.71 -7.60
N THR A 3 -7.67 2.50 -6.76
CA THR A 3 -6.34 2.17 -6.23
C THR A 3 -6.44 1.72 -4.79
N ARG A 4 -5.73 0.65 -4.44
CA ARG A 4 -5.56 0.18 -3.07
C ARG A 4 -4.07 0.00 -2.79
N ILE A 5 -3.60 0.50 -1.66
CA ILE A 5 -2.24 0.31 -1.17
C ILE A 5 -2.34 -0.58 0.07
N GLU A 6 -1.62 -1.69 0.08
CA GLU A 6 -1.58 -2.63 1.19
C GLU A 6 -0.18 -2.68 1.79
N ILE A 7 -0.09 -2.73 3.11
CA ILE A 7 1.13 -3.00 3.86
C ILE A 7 1.04 -4.42 4.41
N TYR A 8 2.09 -5.21 4.21
CA TYR A 8 2.13 -6.61 4.60
C TYR A 8 3.46 -6.98 5.24
N GLU A 9 3.46 -8.07 6.03
CA GLU A 9 4.69 -8.65 6.59
C GLU A 9 5.48 -9.37 5.48
N ILE A 10 6.77 -9.07 5.35
CA ILE A 10 7.63 -9.64 4.29
C ILE A 10 7.65 -11.18 4.38
N ASP A 11 7.75 -11.73 5.59
CA ASP A 11 7.76 -13.18 5.83
C ASP A 11 6.38 -13.84 5.64
N ARG A 12 5.30 -13.04 5.63
CA ARG A 12 3.91 -13.49 5.46
C ARG A 12 3.15 -12.54 4.53
N PRO A 13 3.39 -12.59 3.21
CA PRO A 13 2.81 -11.63 2.27
C PRO A 13 1.27 -11.62 2.21
N GLN A 14 0.63 -12.70 2.65
CA GLN A 14 -0.82 -12.77 2.82
C GLN A 14 -1.35 -12.03 4.06
N ASN A 15 -0.49 -11.70 5.03
CA ASN A 15 -0.86 -10.99 6.24
C ASN A 15 -0.82 -9.48 6.02
N ILE A 16 -1.99 -8.91 5.71
CA ILE A 16 -2.15 -7.46 5.49
C ILE A 16 -2.35 -6.77 6.84
N VAL A 17 -1.39 -5.94 7.23
CA VAL A 17 -1.40 -5.23 8.51
C VAL A 17 -2.02 -3.83 8.41
N ALA A 18 -2.06 -3.25 7.20
CA ALA A 18 -2.76 -2.01 6.93
C ALA A 18 -3.15 -1.92 5.45
N SER A 19 -4.24 -1.21 5.17
CA SER A 19 -4.65 -0.92 3.79
C SER A 19 -5.34 0.44 3.67
N GLY A 20 -5.04 1.16 2.59
CA GLY A 20 -5.73 2.38 2.18
C GLY A 20 -6.36 2.18 0.81
N SER A 21 -7.51 2.81 0.56
CA SER A 21 -8.18 2.68 -0.72
C SER A 21 -8.79 3.99 -1.21
N TRP A 22 -8.69 4.23 -2.52
CA TRP A 22 -9.09 5.45 -3.19
C TRP A 22 -10.00 5.11 -4.37
N ASN A 23 -11.17 5.74 -4.43
CA ASN A 23 -12.17 5.57 -5.50
C ASN A 23 -11.73 6.17 -6.86
N ARG A 24 -10.44 6.35 -7.06
CA ARG A 24 -9.82 6.77 -8.32
C ARG A 24 -8.43 6.15 -8.44
N GLN A 25 -7.89 6.18 -9.65
CA GLN A 25 -6.49 5.87 -9.85
C GLN A 25 -5.60 6.98 -9.26
N LEU A 26 -4.61 6.59 -8.46
CA LEU A 26 -3.56 7.49 -7.98
C LEU A 26 -2.42 7.59 -8.99
N SER A 27 -1.81 8.78 -9.11
CA SER A 27 -0.56 8.97 -9.82
C SER A 27 0.61 8.34 -9.05
N THR A 28 1.75 8.12 -9.74
CA THR A 28 2.98 7.58 -9.11
C THR A 28 3.47 8.45 -7.94
N ALA A 29 3.32 9.77 -8.04
CA ALA A 29 3.73 10.69 -6.98
C ALA A 29 2.84 10.55 -5.73
N GLU A 30 1.53 10.43 -5.94
CA GLU A 30 0.56 10.20 -4.86
C GLU A 30 0.79 8.85 -4.20
N ILE A 31 0.97 7.77 -4.98
CA ILE A 31 1.30 6.44 -4.45
C ILE A 31 2.51 6.51 -3.52
N ARG A 32 3.61 7.15 -3.94
CA ARG A 32 4.81 7.28 -3.10
C ARG A 32 4.54 8.05 -1.81
N LYS A 33 3.75 9.12 -1.89
CA LYS A 33 3.38 9.93 -0.72
C LYS A 33 2.55 9.11 0.26
N GLU A 34 1.51 8.43 -0.21
CA GLU A 34 0.61 7.63 0.61
C GLU A 34 1.33 6.41 1.21
N THR A 35 2.13 5.68 0.43
CA THR A 35 2.97 4.59 0.93
C THR A 35 3.92 5.07 2.03
N LYS A 36 4.61 6.19 1.82
CA LYS A 36 5.52 6.76 2.84
C LYS A 36 4.79 7.13 4.11
N TYR A 37 3.59 7.70 3.99
CA TYR A 37 2.75 8.03 5.14
C TYR A 37 2.32 6.77 5.90
N MET A 38 1.81 5.75 5.19
CA MET A 38 1.36 4.49 5.77
C MET A 38 2.50 3.70 6.44
N MET A 39 3.72 3.77 5.87
CA MET A 39 4.90 3.10 6.43
C MET A 39 5.68 3.95 7.44
N ARG A 40 5.20 5.15 7.82
CA ARG A 40 5.96 6.12 8.64
C ARG A 40 6.48 5.55 9.96
N TYR A 41 5.74 4.62 10.55
CA TYR A 41 6.07 3.96 11.82
C TYR A 41 6.34 2.46 11.66
N SER A 42 6.41 1.97 10.43
CA SER A 42 6.65 0.56 10.13
C SER A 42 8.16 0.29 10.02
N ASP A 43 8.59 -0.86 10.53
CA ASP A 43 9.95 -1.36 10.31
C ASP A 43 10.08 -1.84 8.85
N SER A 44 10.87 -1.12 8.04
CA SER A 44 11.07 -1.44 6.62
C SER A 44 11.79 -2.78 6.39
N LYS A 45 12.38 -3.40 7.42
CA LYS A 45 12.92 -4.76 7.34
C LYS A 45 11.87 -5.84 7.53
N LYS A 46 10.71 -5.50 8.11
CA LYS A 46 9.62 -6.45 8.41
C LYS A 46 8.40 -6.25 7.52
N PHE A 47 8.19 -5.03 7.04
CA PHE A 47 7.00 -4.66 6.31
C PHE A 47 7.33 -4.11 4.92
N ALA A 48 6.53 -4.49 3.94
CA ALA A 48 6.57 -3.98 2.58
C ALA A 48 5.18 -3.50 2.16
N SER A 49 5.12 -2.81 1.01
CA SER A 49 3.86 -2.32 0.44
C SER A 49 3.65 -2.84 -0.97
N ARG A 50 2.39 -3.01 -1.37
CA ARG A 50 2.00 -3.28 -2.76
C ARG A 50 0.83 -2.40 -3.17
N VAL A 51 0.79 -2.08 -4.47
CA VAL A 51 -0.27 -1.29 -5.09
C VAL A 51 -1.14 -2.21 -5.94
N ILE A 52 -2.44 -2.15 -5.72
CA ILE A 52 -3.45 -2.88 -6.47
C ILE A 52 -4.30 -1.85 -7.21
N THR A 53 -4.47 -2.05 -8.50
CA THR A 53 -5.33 -1.20 -9.32
C THR A 53 -6.43 -2.06 -9.91
N ASP A 54 -7.63 -1.92 -9.37
CA ASP A 54 -8.81 -2.59 -9.91
C ASP A 54 -9.33 -1.79 -11.09
N ARG A 55 -9.33 -2.44 -12.26
CA ARG A 55 -10.18 -2.06 -13.38
C ARG A 55 -11.44 -2.89 -13.18
N ASP A 56 -12.55 -2.24 -12.85
CA ASP A 56 -13.87 -2.88 -12.89
C ASP A 56 -14.07 -3.65 -14.19
#